data_AF-A0A519VQ82-F1
#
_entry.id   AF-A0A519VQ82-F1
#
_cell.length_a   1.000
_cell.length_b   1.000
_cell.length_c   1.000
_cell.angle_alpha   90.00
_cell.angle_beta   90.00
_cell.angle_gamma   90.00
#
_symmetry.space_group_name_H-M   'P 1'
#
loop_
_entity.id
_entity.type
_entity.pdbx_description
1 polymer ?
#
loop_
_entity_poly.entity_id
_entity_poly.type
_entity_poly.pdbx_seq_one_letter_code
_entity_poly.pdbx_strand_id
1 'polypeptide(L)'
;PYNDTDTTPYEQCFASNPFTTSTSGSYYVNDYQCRSQCWEIIPNRDIDVFDDQFSNGGFNSGRRIAQIPFYDASGALVEIRQGSLSLKAYTFFRLLAEQTQNTGGLADTPPSALRGNVYNVSTRKEAVFGYFTVSAVSMIRYWLDRKDARGKPPGLFAALNGRLPSPEGEIDPNTNQRKPVYSGSGLLNSSRVPTAVCVSSDSRTPIKPTGWRD
;
A
#
# COMPACT_ATOMS: atom_id res chain seq x y z
N PRO A 1 29.54 22.22 -6.23
CA PRO A 1 29.63 21.56 -7.54
C PRO A 1 29.36 20.05 -7.39
N TYR A 2 28.07 19.70 -7.42
CA TYR A 2 27.62 18.31 -7.54
C TYR A 2 27.06 18.21 -8.96
N ASN A 3 27.84 17.62 -9.86
CA ASN A 3 27.44 17.40 -11.25
C ASN A 3 26.60 16.13 -11.28
N ASP A 4 25.29 16.32 -11.34
CA ASP A 4 24.33 15.27 -11.63
C ASP A 4 24.37 15.00 -13.14
N THR A 5 25.04 13.92 -13.56
CA THR A 5 25.08 13.48 -14.97
C THR A 5 24.18 12.27 -15.21
N ASP A 6 23.08 12.15 -14.48
CA ASP A 6 22.06 11.15 -14.79
C ASP A 6 20.92 11.80 -15.59
N THR A 7 20.99 11.67 -16.91
CA THR A 7 19.96 12.17 -17.87
C THR A 7 18.83 11.16 -18.07
N THR A 8 18.65 10.24 -17.13
CA THR A 8 17.49 9.36 -17.13
C THR A 8 16.31 10.06 -16.45
N PRO A 9 15.11 10.07 -17.07
CA PRO A 9 13.93 10.63 -16.43
C PRO A 9 13.48 9.68 -15.33
N TYR A 10 14.11 9.78 -14.17
CA TYR A 10 13.42 9.47 -12.92
C TYR A 10 12.42 10.60 -12.70
N GLU A 11 11.14 10.26 -12.84
CA GLU A 11 10.05 11.11 -12.38
C GLU A 11 10.25 11.41 -10.90
N GLN A 12 10.80 12.58 -10.57
CA GLN A 12 10.44 13.36 -9.37
C GLN A 12 10.95 14.81 -9.43
N CYS A 13 10.12 15.69 -8.89
CA CYS A 13 10.06 17.15 -9.07
C CYS A 13 11.33 17.93 -8.68
N PHE A 14 11.75 18.87 -9.54
CA PHE A 14 12.66 19.95 -9.13
C PHE A 14 12.14 21.34 -9.54
N ALA A 15 12.55 22.32 -8.73
CA ALA A 15 11.98 23.64 -8.44
C ALA A 15 11.43 24.46 -9.63
N SER A 16 10.32 25.14 -9.37
CA SER A 16 9.88 26.28 -10.18
C SER A 16 11.00 27.32 -10.27
N ASN A 17 11.53 27.52 -11.48
CA ASN A 17 12.42 28.63 -11.77
C ASN A 17 11.65 29.96 -11.63
N PRO A 18 12.12 30.97 -10.87
CA PRO A 18 11.39 32.21 -10.69
C PRO A 18 11.60 33.15 -11.87
N PHE A 19 11.43 32.71 -13.13
CA PHE A 19 11.43 33.59 -14.30
C PHE A 19 10.89 32.85 -15.53
N THR A 20 9.57 32.65 -15.61
CA THR A 20 8.87 32.60 -16.91
C THR A 20 7.37 32.79 -16.68
N THR A 21 6.86 33.85 -17.29
CA THR A 21 5.47 34.11 -17.67
C THR A 21 4.56 32.89 -17.71
N SER A 22 3.54 32.90 -16.85
CA SER A 22 2.16 32.47 -17.14
C SER A 22 1.99 31.59 -18.39
N THR A 23 2.40 30.34 -18.28
CA THR A 23 1.70 29.26 -18.94
C THR A 23 1.42 28.29 -17.82
N SER A 24 0.14 28.08 -17.49
CA SER A 24 -0.29 26.95 -16.69
C SER A 24 0.17 25.69 -17.42
N GLY A 25 1.42 25.27 -17.19
CA GLY A 25 1.96 24.06 -17.76
C GLY A 25 1.19 22.91 -17.15
N SER A 26 0.20 22.40 -17.88
CA SER A 26 -0.55 21.22 -17.48
C SER A 26 0.46 20.10 -17.19
N TYR A 27 0.57 19.71 -15.93
CA TYR A 27 1.33 18.52 -15.57
C TYR A 27 0.47 17.31 -15.93
N TYR A 28 1.04 16.38 -16.68
CA TYR A 28 0.37 15.14 -17.05
C TYR A 28 0.93 14.01 -16.20
N VAL A 29 0.05 13.18 -15.63
CA VAL A 29 0.44 11.95 -14.94
C VAL A 29 0.32 10.80 -15.94
N ASN A 30 1.41 10.10 -16.23
CA ASN A 30 1.42 8.95 -17.14
C ASN A 30 1.67 7.66 -16.35
N ASP A 31 0.86 6.63 -16.60
CA ASP A 31 1.07 5.30 -16.03
C ASP A 31 1.61 4.38 -17.11
N TYR A 32 2.77 3.81 -16.82
CA TYR A 32 3.46 2.90 -17.73
C TYR A 32 3.41 1.48 -17.21
N GLN A 33 3.37 0.52 -18.13
CA GLN A 33 3.56 -0.87 -17.77
C GLN A 33 4.97 -1.11 -17.22
N CYS A 34 5.09 -2.00 -16.26
CA CYS A 34 6.40 -2.33 -15.69
C CYS A 34 7.25 -3.05 -16.75
N ARG A 35 8.52 -2.63 -16.89
CA ARG A 35 9.50 -3.26 -17.80
C ARG A 35 9.89 -4.66 -17.34
N SER A 36 9.87 -4.89 -16.03
CA SER A 36 10.13 -6.17 -15.37
C SER A 36 8.93 -6.55 -14.50
N GLN A 37 8.91 -7.80 -14.01
CA GLN A 37 7.95 -8.19 -12.97
C GLN A 37 8.08 -7.27 -11.75
N CYS A 38 6.93 -6.87 -11.20
CA CYS A 38 6.83 -5.98 -10.06
C CYS A 38 5.69 -6.49 -9.16
N TRP A 39 6.03 -6.91 -7.95
CA TRP A 39 5.06 -7.44 -7.01
C TRP A 39 4.57 -6.33 -6.09
N GLU A 40 3.26 -6.11 -6.04
CA GLU A 40 2.66 -5.19 -5.08
C GLU A 40 2.45 -5.88 -3.72
N ILE A 41 2.77 -5.15 -2.66
CA ILE A 41 2.64 -5.54 -1.27
C ILE A 41 1.41 -4.81 -0.71
N ILE A 42 0.37 -5.57 -0.42
CA ILE A 42 -0.88 -5.03 0.12
C ILE A 42 -0.95 -5.37 1.62
N PRO A 43 -0.71 -4.40 2.52
CA PRO A 43 -0.81 -4.65 3.95
C PRO A 43 -2.28 -4.75 4.39
N ASN A 44 -2.55 -5.62 5.37
CA ASN A 44 -3.82 -5.57 6.08
C ASN A 44 -3.88 -4.29 6.92
N ARG A 45 -4.99 -3.56 6.85
CA ARG A 45 -5.22 -2.33 7.64
C ARG A 45 -6.07 -2.58 8.87
N ASP A 46 -6.73 -3.73 8.93
CA ASP A 46 -7.56 -4.11 10.07
C ASP A 46 -6.70 -4.63 11.23
N ILE A 47 -7.04 -4.23 12.45
CA ILE A 47 -6.45 -4.76 13.68
C ILE A 47 -7.21 -6.03 14.04
N ASP A 48 -6.53 -7.16 13.98
CA ASP A 48 -7.07 -8.46 14.36
C ASP A 48 -6.41 -8.96 15.66
N VAL A 49 -7.14 -8.87 16.78
CA VAL A 49 -6.69 -9.32 18.10
C VAL A 49 -7.57 -10.45 18.64
N PHE A 50 -6.95 -11.39 19.33
CA PHE A 50 -7.61 -12.57 19.91
C PHE A 50 -7.17 -12.77 21.35
N ASP A 51 -8.11 -13.23 22.18
CA ASP A 51 -7.88 -13.65 23.55
C ASP A 51 -8.21 -15.13 23.69
N ASP A 52 -7.23 -15.91 24.11
CA ASP A 52 -7.32 -17.35 24.25
C ASP A 52 -7.69 -17.81 25.66
N GLN A 53 -8.17 -16.91 26.55
CA GLN A 53 -8.51 -17.25 27.93
C GLN A 53 -9.45 -18.47 28.09
N PHE A 54 -10.32 -18.74 27.11
CA PHE A 54 -11.26 -19.87 27.13
C PHE A 54 -10.78 -21.10 26.34
N SER A 55 -9.71 -20.98 25.54
CA SER A 55 -9.11 -22.10 24.82
C SER A 55 -7.75 -22.52 25.41
N ASN A 56 -7.12 -21.66 26.20
CA ASN A 56 -5.83 -21.85 26.90
C ASN A 56 -4.75 -22.46 26.00
N GLY A 57 -4.46 -21.78 24.88
CA GLY A 57 -3.52 -22.29 23.86
C GLY A 57 -4.02 -23.49 23.05
N GLY A 58 -5.30 -23.87 23.17
CA GLY A 58 -5.93 -24.92 22.38
C GLY A 58 -6.02 -24.57 20.89
N PHE A 59 -6.41 -25.56 20.09
CA PHE A 59 -6.56 -25.39 18.64
C PHE A 59 -7.75 -24.48 18.31
N ASN A 60 -7.48 -23.36 17.64
CA ASN A 60 -8.51 -22.42 17.21
C ASN A 60 -8.79 -22.62 15.71
N SER A 61 -9.97 -23.15 15.38
CA SER A 61 -10.41 -23.38 13.99
C SER A 61 -11.59 -22.49 13.61
N GLY A 62 -11.71 -22.15 12.31
CA GLY A 62 -12.85 -21.41 11.79
C GLY A 62 -12.86 -19.90 12.10
N ARG A 63 -11.79 -19.38 12.73
CA ARG A 63 -11.61 -17.94 12.90
C ARG A 63 -11.20 -17.30 11.57
N ARG A 64 -11.93 -16.28 11.18
CA ARG A 64 -11.58 -15.46 10.02
C ARG A 64 -10.44 -14.51 10.41
N ILE A 65 -9.26 -14.69 9.80
CA ILE A 65 -8.07 -13.86 10.05
C ILE A 65 -7.85 -12.76 9.02
N ALA A 66 -8.47 -12.88 7.84
CA ALA A 66 -8.36 -11.88 6.78
C ALA A 66 -9.56 -11.98 5.81
N GLN A 67 -9.91 -10.86 5.20
CA GLN A 67 -10.73 -10.78 4.01
C GLN A 67 -9.92 -10.12 2.91
N ILE A 68 -9.64 -10.85 1.83
CA ILE A 68 -8.87 -10.32 0.71
C ILE A 68 -9.83 -10.03 -0.43
N PRO A 69 -10.04 -8.76 -0.81
CA PRO A 69 -10.91 -8.41 -1.93
C PRO A 69 -10.44 -9.04 -3.25
N PHE A 70 -11.35 -9.13 -4.21
CA PHE A 70 -11.06 -9.68 -5.53
C PHE A 70 -10.49 -8.60 -6.46
N TYR A 71 -9.23 -8.25 -6.25
CA TYR A 71 -8.53 -7.20 -7.01
C TYR A 71 -8.18 -7.62 -8.43
N ASP A 72 -7.76 -8.88 -8.60
CA ASP A 72 -7.28 -9.44 -9.86
C ASP A 72 -7.62 -10.93 -9.92
N ALA A 73 -7.70 -11.49 -11.13
CA ALA A 73 -7.96 -12.91 -11.36
C ALA A 73 -6.71 -13.76 -11.15
N SER A 74 -5.53 -13.15 -11.21
CA SER A 74 -4.26 -13.80 -10.89
C SER A 74 -4.18 -14.25 -9.43
N GLY A 75 -3.40 -15.31 -9.19
CA GLY A 75 -3.12 -15.78 -7.85
C GLY A 75 -2.32 -14.77 -7.03
N ALA A 76 -2.38 -14.88 -5.71
CA ALA A 76 -1.66 -14.01 -4.79
C ALA A 76 -0.99 -14.82 -3.67
N LEU A 77 0.17 -14.35 -3.22
CA LEU A 77 0.82 -14.89 -2.05
C LEU A 77 0.34 -14.14 -0.80
N VAL A 78 -0.27 -14.87 0.14
CA VAL A 78 -0.75 -14.33 1.41
C VAL A 78 0.23 -14.71 2.51
N GLU A 79 0.84 -13.71 3.13
CA GLU A 79 1.72 -13.92 4.29
C GLU A 79 0.94 -13.63 5.57
N ILE A 80 0.74 -14.68 6.38
CA ILE A 80 0.04 -14.61 7.66
C ILE A 80 1.11 -14.56 8.75
N ARG A 81 1.03 -13.55 9.61
CA ARG A 81 1.92 -13.36 10.75
C ARG A 81 1.11 -13.44 12.04
N GLN A 82 1.53 -14.31 12.95
CA GLN A 82 0.92 -14.45 14.26
C GLN A 82 1.98 -14.16 15.33
N GLY A 83 1.69 -13.21 16.21
CA GLY A 83 2.52 -12.89 17.37
C GLY A 83 1.71 -12.98 18.66
N SER A 84 2.39 -13.23 19.77
CA SER A 84 1.78 -13.13 21.10
C SER A 84 1.71 -11.68 21.57
N LEU A 85 0.72 -11.38 22.41
CA LEU A 85 0.54 -10.08 23.05
C LEU A 85 0.52 -10.25 24.56
N SER A 86 1.14 -9.33 25.29
CA SER A 86 0.91 -9.22 26.72
C SER A 86 -0.51 -8.71 26.99
N LEU A 87 -1.06 -8.99 28.17
CA LEU A 87 -2.40 -8.50 28.56
C LEU A 87 -2.57 -6.99 28.35
N LYS A 88 -1.55 -6.20 28.69
CA LYS A 88 -1.58 -4.74 28.51
C LYS A 88 -1.60 -4.33 27.04
N ALA A 89 -0.84 -5.03 26.19
CA ALA A 89 -0.81 -4.78 24.75
C ALA A 89 -2.14 -5.19 24.09
N TYR A 90 -2.69 -6.34 24.45
CA TYR A 90 -4.01 -6.80 23.99
C TYR A 90 -5.09 -5.78 24.32
N THR A 91 -5.16 -5.28 25.56
CA THR A 91 -6.12 -4.26 25.95
C THR A 91 -5.97 -2.98 25.12
N PHE A 92 -4.73 -2.54 24.87
CA PHE A 92 -4.48 -1.36 24.04
C PHE A 92 -4.99 -1.55 22.61
N PHE A 93 -4.60 -2.65 21.94
CA PHE A 93 -4.98 -2.89 20.55
C PHE A 93 -6.47 -3.21 20.39
N ARG A 94 -7.11 -3.86 21.37
CA ARG A 94 -8.57 -4.06 21.41
C ARG A 94 -9.30 -2.72 21.47
N LEU A 95 -8.90 -1.82 22.38
CA LEU A 95 -9.48 -0.49 22.48
C LEU A 95 -9.23 0.34 21.21
N LEU A 96 -8.07 0.19 20.58
CA LEU A 96 -7.76 0.87 19.32
C LEU A 96 -8.63 0.37 18.18
N ALA A 97 -8.81 -0.96 18.06
CA ALA A 97 -9.72 -1.56 17.10
C ALA A 97 -11.17 -1.09 17.33
N GLU A 98 -11.61 -1.06 18.59
CA GLU A 98 -12.95 -0.58 18.96
C GLU A 98 -13.20 0.87 18.58
N GLN A 99 -12.17 1.72 18.56
CA GLN A 99 -12.30 3.15 18.22
C GLN A 99 -12.11 3.44 16.73
N THR A 100 -11.35 2.61 16.01
CA THR A 100 -10.98 2.86 14.61
C THR A 100 -11.79 2.05 13.60
N GLN A 101 -12.27 0.87 14.01
CA GLN A 101 -12.99 -0.06 13.14
C GLN A 101 -14.48 -0.17 13.45
N ASN A 102 -14.95 0.31 14.62
CA ASN A 102 -16.38 0.48 14.86
C ASN A 102 -16.79 1.88 14.39
N THR A 103 -17.46 1.94 13.24
CA THR A 103 -18.13 3.15 12.77
C THR A 103 -19.41 3.32 13.58
N GLY A 104 -19.31 4.05 14.68
CA GLY A 104 -20.36 4.08 15.69
C GLY A 104 -21.74 4.58 15.25
N GLY A 105 -22.77 4.15 15.97
CA GLY A 105 -24.13 4.68 15.93
C GLY A 105 -24.39 5.72 17.01
N LEU A 106 -25.60 6.27 17.05
CA LEU A 106 -25.99 7.34 18.00
C LEU A 106 -25.93 6.93 19.49
N ALA A 107 -25.80 5.62 19.77
CA ALA A 107 -25.78 5.03 21.11
C ALA A 107 -24.42 4.40 21.45
N ASP A 108 -23.36 4.77 20.74
CA ASP A 108 -22.03 4.22 20.98
C ASP A 108 -21.44 4.67 22.31
N THR A 109 -20.74 3.75 22.97
CA THR A 109 -20.09 4.03 24.25
C THR A 109 -19.00 5.09 24.03
N PRO A 110 -18.88 6.12 24.90
CA PRO A 110 -17.87 7.14 24.75
C PRO A 110 -16.46 6.51 24.69
N PRO A 111 -15.59 7.02 23.80
CA PRO A 111 -14.27 6.42 23.60
C PRO A 111 -13.45 6.47 24.89
N SER A 112 -12.89 5.32 25.27
CA SER A 112 -11.98 5.21 26.41
C SER A 112 -10.62 5.84 26.09
N ALA A 113 -9.94 6.41 27.09
CA ALA A 113 -8.61 6.98 26.89
C ALA A 113 -7.60 5.89 26.47
N LEU A 114 -7.07 5.99 25.25
CA LEU A 114 -6.00 5.13 24.74
C LEU A 114 -4.66 5.48 25.41
N ARG A 115 -4.37 4.84 26.54
CA ARG A 115 -3.08 5.02 27.22
C ARG A 115 -2.05 4.02 26.72
N GLY A 116 -1.09 4.52 25.96
CA GLY A 116 0.09 3.77 25.51
C GLY A 116 1.13 3.51 26.62
N ASN A 117 2.23 2.86 26.25
CA ASN A 117 3.43 2.74 27.08
C ASN A 117 4.60 3.63 26.61
N VAL A 118 4.39 4.44 25.58
CA VAL A 118 5.36 5.42 25.07
C VAL A 118 5.05 6.80 25.67
N TYR A 119 6.08 7.55 26.06
CA TYR A 119 5.92 8.90 26.61
C TYR A 119 7.04 9.83 26.14
N ASN A 120 6.74 11.13 26.08
CA ASN A 120 7.77 12.14 25.80
C ASN A 120 8.63 12.37 27.06
N VAL A 121 9.94 12.24 26.90
CA VAL A 121 10.93 12.47 27.97
C VAL A 121 11.11 13.96 28.32
N SER A 122 10.90 14.88 27.38
CA SER A 122 11.01 16.34 27.62
C SER A 122 9.75 16.91 28.26
N THR A 123 8.57 16.47 27.82
CA THR A 123 7.27 17.01 28.26
C THR A 123 6.32 15.89 28.69
N ARG A 124 6.36 15.51 29.97
CA ARG A 124 5.51 14.43 30.55
C ARG A 124 4.00 14.66 30.46
N LYS A 125 3.55 15.91 30.26
CA LYS A 125 2.12 16.27 30.12
C LYS A 125 1.59 16.12 28.69
N GLU A 126 2.48 15.93 27.72
CA GLU A 126 2.09 15.75 26.33
C GLU A 126 1.45 14.37 26.14
N ALA A 127 0.30 14.33 25.47
CA ALA A 127 -0.34 13.09 25.09
C ALA A 127 0.43 12.46 23.92
N VAL A 128 0.99 11.27 24.14
CA VAL A 128 1.67 10.49 23.11
C VAL A 128 0.83 9.28 22.77
N PHE A 129 0.60 9.08 21.48
CA PHE A 129 -0.10 7.92 20.94
C PHE A 129 0.90 6.85 20.52
N GLY A 130 0.58 5.59 20.82
CA GLY A 130 1.36 4.45 20.39
C GLY A 130 1.66 3.46 21.52
N TYR A 131 1.95 2.24 21.12
CA TYR A 131 2.31 1.16 22.03
C TYR A 131 3.50 0.40 21.48
N PHE A 132 4.56 0.31 22.25
CA PHE A 132 5.74 -0.47 21.94
C PHE A 132 5.59 -1.87 22.53
N THR A 133 5.70 -2.90 21.71
CA THR A 133 5.65 -4.30 22.16
C THR A 133 6.72 -5.11 21.45
N VAL A 134 7.17 -6.19 22.09
CA VAL A 134 8.14 -7.13 21.54
C VAL A 134 7.58 -8.53 21.73
N SER A 135 7.46 -9.29 20.65
CA SER A 135 7.03 -10.69 20.69
C SER A 135 7.68 -11.49 19.56
N ALA A 136 7.75 -12.80 19.74
CA ALA A 136 8.11 -13.71 18.66
C ALA A 136 6.96 -13.79 17.66
N VAL A 137 7.30 -13.79 16.36
CA VAL A 137 6.33 -13.88 15.26
C VAL A 137 6.51 -15.22 14.54
N SER A 138 5.43 -16.00 14.48
CA SER A 138 5.32 -17.13 13.58
C SER A 138 4.74 -16.67 12.25
N MET A 139 5.25 -17.20 11.14
CA MET A 139 4.88 -16.79 9.79
C MET A 139 4.54 -17.99 8.93
N ILE A 140 3.42 -17.91 8.22
CA ILE A 140 2.99 -18.89 7.22
C ILE A 140 2.71 -18.15 5.91
N ARG A 141 3.10 -18.78 4.79
CA ARG A 141 2.77 -18.30 3.44
C ARG A 141 1.76 -19.22 2.80
N TYR A 142 0.66 -18.66 2.33
CA TYR A 142 -0.42 -19.37 1.68
C TYR A 142 -0.59 -18.86 0.25
N TRP A 143 -0.65 -19.78 -0.72
CA TRP A 143 -0.91 -19.42 -2.11
C TRP A 143 -2.42 -19.39 -2.35
N LEU A 144 -2.95 -18.21 -2.66
CA LEU A 144 -4.35 -17.99 -3.02
C LEU A 144 -4.48 -18.03 -4.55
N ASP A 145 -4.98 -19.13 -5.11
CA ASP A 145 -5.05 -19.31 -6.57
C ASP A 145 -6.25 -18.65 -7.27
N ARG A 146 -7.27 -18.25 -6.50
CA ARG A 146 -8.50 -17.57 -6.94
C ARG A 146 -9.28 -18.28 -8.06
N LYS A 147 -9.07 -19.58 -8.28
CA LYS A 147 -9.75 -20.33 -9.35
C LYS A 147 -11.25 -20.50 -9.13
N ASP A 148 -11.68 -20.39 -7.88
CA ASP A 148 -13.07 -20.46 -7.43
C ASP A 148 -13.77 -19.08 -7.37
N ALA A 149 -13.04 -17.99 -7.61
CA ALA A 149 -13.59 -16.64 -7.59
C ALA A 149 -14.60 -16.41 -8.72
N ARG A 150 -15.68 -15.70 -8.41
CA ARG A 150 -16.74 -15.35 -9.37
C ARG A 150 -16.79 -13.84 -9.59
N GLY A 151 -17.11 -13.43 -10.82
CA GLY A 151 -17.20 -12.02 -11.23
C GLY A 151 -15.99 -11.55 -12.03
N LYS A 152 -16.04 -10.29 -12.49
CA LYS A 152 -14.94 -9.65 -13.21
C LYS A 152 -14.20 -8.69 -12.27
N PRO A 153 -12.93 -8.95 -11.92
CA PRO A 153 -12.17 -8.04 -11.09
C PRO A 153 -11.84 -6.75 -11.87
N PRO A 154 -11.67 -5.61 -11.19
CA PRO A 154 -11.28 -4.35 -11.83
C PRO A 154 -9.84 -4.36 -12.37
N GLY A 155 -9.02 -5.32 -11.93
CA GLY A 155 -7.59 -5.37 -12.19
C GLY A 155 -6.81 -4.65 -11.09
N LEU A 156 -5.61 -5.15 -10.77
CA LEU A 156 -4.83 -4.68 -9.63
C LEU A 156 -4.60 -3.16 -9.62
N PHE A 157 -4.27 -2.57 -10.78
CA PHE A 157 -4.05 -1.12 -10.88
C PHE A 157 -5.29 -0.32 -10.51
N ALA A 158 -6.45 -0.66 -11.08
CA ALA A 158 -7.69 0.06 -10.85
C ALA A 158 -8.21 -0.14 -9.42
N ALA A 159 -8.01 -1.33 -8.85
CA ALA A 159 -8.32 -1.63 -7.46
C ALA A 159 -7.55 -0.74 -6.47
N LEU A 160 -6.27 -0.49 -6.73
CA LEU A 160 -5.40 0.26 -5.80
C LEU A 160 -5.48 1.77 -6.02
N ASN A 161 -5.68 2.22 -7.26
CA ASN A 161 -5.64 3.64 -7.60
C ASN A 161 -7.04 4.26 -7.78
N GLY A 162 -8.11 3.46 -7.80
CA GLY A 162 -9.48 3.93 -8.02
C GLY A 162 -9.73 4.51 -9.41
N ARG A 163 -8.81 4.29 -10.37
CA ARG A 163 -8.88 4.77 -11.75
C ARG A 163 -8.19 3.81 -12.71
N LEU A 164 -8.52 3.90 -13.99
CA LEU A 164 -7.78 3.18 -15.03
C LEU A 164 -6.37 3.81 -15.24
N PRO A 165 -5.38 3.02 -15.72
CA PRO A 165 -4.08 3.56 -16.11
C PRO A 165 -4.25 4.64 -17.16
N SER A 166 -3.42 5.67 -17.11
CA SER A 166 -3.47 6.81 -18.01
C SER A 166 -2.21 6.86 -18.87
N PRO A 167 -2.25 6.29 -20.09
CA PRO A 167 -1.06 6.19 -20.94
C PRO A 167 -0.70 7.55 -21.59
N GLU A 168 0.53 7.63 -22.11
CA GLU A 168 0.97 8.77 -22.91
C GLU A 168 0.17 8.88 -24.22
N GLY A 169 -0.04 10.11 -24.72
CA GLY A 169 -0.75 10.36 -25.98
C GLY A 169 -2.28 10.28 -25.94
N GLU A 170 -2.88 9.79 -24.85
CA GLU A 170 -4.33 9.87 -24.63
C GLU A 170 -4.78 11.26 -24.17
N ILE A 171 -6.09 11.51 -24.20
CA ILE A 171 -6.68 12.73 -23.67
C ILE A 171 -6.70 12.62 -22.14
N ASP A 172 -6.15 13.63 -21.46
CA ASP A 172 -6.20 13.69 -20.00
C ASP A 172 -7.65 13.92 -19.53
N PRO A 173 -8.17 13.08 -18.62
CA PRO A 173 -9.57 13.17 -18.20
C PRO A 173 -9.89 14.43 -17.37
N ASN A 174 -8.88 15.10 -16.80
CA ASN A 174 -9.08 16.29 -15.97
C ASN A 174 -8.96 17.59 -16.78
N THR A 175 -8.07 17.63 -17.77
CA THR A 175 -7.81 18.84 -18.55
C THR A 175 -8.41 18.82 -19.95
N ASN A 176 -8.89 17.66 -20.42
CA ASN A 176 -9.36 17.44 -21.79
C ASN A 176 -8.30 17.82 -22.87
N GLN A 177 -7.02 17.82 -22.50
CA GLN A 177 -5.90 18.07 -23.39
C GLN A 177 -5.22 16.76 -23.75
N ARG A 178 -4.75 16.66 -25.00
CA ARG A 178 -3.97 15.48 -25.43
C ARG A 178 -2.60 15.50 -24.76
N LYS A 179 -2.25 14.41 -24.07
CA LYS A 179 -0.95 14.26 -23.43
C LYS A 179 0.17 14.23 -24.48
N PRO A 180 1.31 14.87 -24.23
CA PRO A 180 2.45 14.82 -25.13
C PRO A 180 2.97 13.39 -25.22
N VAL A 181 3.32 12.95 -26.43
CA VAL A 181 4.06 11.72 -26.67
C VAL A 181 5.50 12.10 -26.92
N TYR A 182 6.44 11.53 -26.17
CA TYR A 182 7.85 11.78 -26.41
C TYR A 182 8.29 11.04 -27.69
N SER A 183 8.39 11.75 -28.82
CA SER A 183 9.07 11.27 -30.02
C SER A 183 10.48 11.85 -30.06
N GLY A 184 11.49 11.06 -29.74
CA GLY A 184 12.88 11.51 -29.92
C GLY A 184 13.14 11.81 -31.39
N SER A 185 13.43 13.06 -31.73
CA SER A 185 13.88 13.46 -33.06
C SER A 185 15.37 13.15 -33.20
N GLY A 186 15.71 12.00 -33.77
CA GLY A 186 17.08 11.61 -34.09
C GLY A 186 17.14 10.30 -34.90
N LEU A 187 18.24 10.08 -35.63
CA LEU A 187 18.48 8.91 -36.50
C LEU A 187 18.54 7.56 -35.77
N LEU A 188 18.30 7.55 -34.45
CA LEU A 188 18.10 6.35 -33.64
C LEU A 188 16.82 6.55 -32.83
N ASN A 189 15.89 5.62 -33.03
CA ASN A 189 14.89 5.17 -32.05
C ASN A 189 13.45 5.70 -32.17
N SER A 190 12.76 5.22 -33.21
CA SER A 190 11.30 5.13 -33.32
C SER A 190 10.72 3.92 -32.53
N SER A 191 11.37 3.49 -31.43
CA SER A 191 11.02 2.25 -30.75
C SER A 191 11.11 2.33 -29.21
N ARG A 192 10.78 3.49 -28.62
CA ARG A 192 10.57 3.57 -27.17
C ARG A 192 9.24 2.90 -26.83
N VAL A 193 9.28 1.70 -26.23
CA VAL A 193 8.09 1.12 -25.58
C VAL A 193 7.95 1.81 -24.22
N PRO A 194 6.85 2.54 -23.97
CA PRO A 194 6.71 3.36 -22.77
C PRO A 194 6.49 2.44 -21.54
N THR A 195 7.61 2.08 -20.90
CA THR A 195 7.68 1.18 -19.74
C THR A 195 8.40 1.85 -18.57
N ALA A 196 7.95 1.57 -17.35
CA ALA A 196 8.57 2.04 -16.11
C ALA A 196 9.42 0.95 -15.44
N VAL A 197 10.46 1.36 -14.72
CA VAL A 197 11.25 0.47 -13.87
C VAL A 197 10.49 0.22 -12.56
N CYS A 198 10.49 -1.03 -12.09
CA CYS A 198 9.96 -1.35 -10.76
C CYS A 198 10.98 -0.95 -9.70
N VAL A 199 10.74 0.19 -9.03
CA VAL A 199 11.55 0.66 -7.90
C VAL A 199 10.97 0.09 -6.61
N SER A 200 11.84 -0.48 -5.76
CA SER A 200 11.42 -1.03 -4.46
C SER A 200 10.87 0.09 -3.55
N SER A 201 9.75 -0.18 -2.90
CA SER A 201 9.14 0.70 -1.89
C SER A 201 8.40 -0.13 -0.83
N ASP A 202 7.77 0.52 0.13
CA ASP A 202 6.93 -0.14 1.15
C ASP A 202 5.73 -0.90 0.54
N SER A 203 5.31 -0.54 -0.68
CA SER A 203 4.16 -1.14 -1.35
C SER A 203 4.53 -1.99 -2.55
N ARG A 204 5.80 -2.05 -2.98
CA ARG A 204 6.19 -2.89 -4.14
C ARG A 204 7.64 -3.33 -4.11
N THR A 205 7.92 -4.44 -4.78
CA THR A 205 9.29 -4.95 -4.91
C THR A 205 9.56 -5.55 -6.30
N PRO A 206 10.76 -5.35 -6.86
CA PRO A 206 11.23 -6.06 -8.06
C PRO A 206 11.76 -7.47 -7.73
N ILE A 207 11.79 -7.86 -6.46
CA ILE A 207 12.30 -9.16 -6.03
C ILE A 207 11.14 -10.15 -5.88
N LYS A 208 11.23 -11.28 -6.57
CA LYS A 208 10.20 -12.34 -6.52
C LYS A 208 10.02 -12.84 -5.08
N PRO A 209 8.80 -12.80 -4.51
CA PRO A 209 8.56 -13.30 -3.16
C PRO A 209 8.79 -14.81 -3.04
N THR A 210 9.38 -15.24 -1.93
CA THR A 210 9.57 -16.66 -1.63
C THR A 210 8.21 -17.36 -1.48
N GLY A 211 7.96 -18.39 -2.29
CA GLY A 211 6.68 -19.12 -2.31
C GLY A 211 5.68 -18.63 -3.38
N TRP A 212 6.05 -17.62 -4.18
CA TRP A 212 5.28 -17.21 -5.36
C TRP A 212 5.26 -18.33 -6.40
N ARG A 213 4.07 -18.64 -6.94
CA ARG A 213 3.88 -19.65 -8.00
C ARG A 213 3.66 -18.95 -9.35
N ASP A 214 4.25 -19.50 -10.40
CA ASP A 214 4.05 -19.05 -11.79
C ASP A 214 2.86 -19.79 -12.43
#